data_AF-A0A553PSV4-F1
#
_entry.id   AF-A0A553PSV4-F1
#
_cell.length_a   1.000
_cell.length_b   1.000
_cell.length_c   1.000
_cell.angle_alpha   90.00
_cell.angle_beta   90.00
_cell.angle_gamma   90.00
#
_symmetry.space_group_name_H-M   'P 1'
#
loop_
_entity.id
_entity.type
_entity.pdbx_description
1 polymer ?
#
loop_
_entity_poly.entity_id
_entity_poly.type
_entity_poly.pdbx_seq_one_letter_code
_entity_poly.pdbx_strand_id
1 'polypeptide(L)'
;EKYPYLGDHTHNISEKWSTSTPWIFHLSRGGSIAPSASFVKACGAFEPVFLNLHKKRNQSRSGRFKTINGAPHSEKWPHDVLKLYTKTRTFIRIKALNTRLKTDVKLRSLKQLGQFVN
;
A
#
# COMPACT_ATOMS: atom_id res chain seq x y z
N GLU A 1 22.67 3.06 12.73
CA GLU A 1 21.22 2.98 12.99
C GLU A 1 20.64 1.68 12.43
N LYS A 2 19.64 1.09 13.10
CA LYS A 2 19.00 -0.17 12.70
C LYS A 2 17.95 0.00 11.60
N TYR A 3 17.35 1.18 11.47
CA TYR A 3 16.28 1.47 10.51
C TYR A 3 16.68 2.58 9.53
N PRO A 4 16.22 2.52 8.28
CA PRO A 4 16.53 3.53 7.28
C PRO A 4 15.79 4.83 7.58
N TYR A 5 16.39 5.94 7.14
CA TYR A 5 15.79 7.26 7.27
C TYR A 5 14.45 7.35 6.52
N LEU A 6 13.37 7.56 7.28
CA LEU A 6 12.01 7.58 6.77
C LEU A 6 11.60 8.95 6.23
N GLY A 7 12.23 10.03 6.68
CA GLY A 7 11.80 11.42 6.45
C GLY A 7 11.65 12.19 7.77
N ASP A 8 11.25 13.46 7.68
CA ASP A 8 11.07 14.32 8.84
C ASP A 8 9.59 14.61 9.12
N HIS A 9 9.30 15.11 10.31
CA HIS A 9 7.97 15.64 10.60
C HIS A 9 7.61 16.79 9.66
N THR A 10 6.38 16.80 9.20
CA THR A 10 5.85 17.84 8.29
C THR A 10 5.98 19.27 8.82
N HIS A 11 6.01 19.51 10.14
CA HIS A 11 6.28 20.86 10.67
C HIS A 11 7.74 21.31 10.54
N ASN A 12 8.67 20.36 10.36
CA ASN A 12 10.10 20.64 10.18
C ASN A 12 10.49 20.81 8.70
N ILE A 13 9.56 20.55 7.78
CA ILE A 13 9.80 20.63 6.34
C ILE A 13 8.99 21.80 5.81
N SER A 14 9.64 22.74 5.10
CA SER A 14 8.90 23.72 4.32
C SER A 14 8.21 23.01 3.16
N GLU A 15 6.89 23.19 3.03
CA GLU A 15 6.02 22.56 2.03
C GLU A 15 6.58 22.65 0.59
N LYS A 16 7.29 23.74 0.27
CA LYS A 16 7.96 23.97 -1.03
C LYS A 16 9.05 22.93 -1.38
N TRP A 17 9.55 22.16 -0.42
CA TRP A 17 10.65 21.20 -0.61
C TRP A 17 10.20 19.74 -0.75
N SER A 18 8.93 19.43 -0.46
CA SER A 18 8.41 18.06 -0.57
C SER A 18 7.75 17.83 -1.94
N THR A 19 8.56 17.45 -2.93
CA THR A 19 8.06 17.10 -4.26
C THR A 19 7.40 15.72 -4.35
N SER A 20 7.67 14.81 -3.40
CA SER A 20 7.23 13.41 -3.48
C SER A 20 5.82 13.16 -2.94
N THR A 21 5.41 13.87 -1.87
CA THR A 21 4.13 13.62 -1.16
C THR A 21 3.48 14.92 -0.63
N PRO A 22 3.24 15.95 -1.47
CA PRO A 22 2.75 17.25 -1.00
C PRO A 22 1.39 17.18 -0.29
N TRP A 23 0.54 16.21 -0.64
CA TRP A 23 -0.76 15.98 0.00
C TRP A 23 -0.67 15.74 1.52
N ILE A 24 0.48 15.30 2.04
CA ILE A 24 0.60 14.97 3.47
C ILE A 24 0.58 16.23 4.35
N PHE A 25 1.03 17.38 3.84
CA PHE A 25 1.04 18.65 4.58
C PHE A 25 -0.39 19.14 4.86
N HIS A 26 -1.30 18.92 3.90
CA HIS A 26 -2.71 19.26 4.05
C HIS A 26 -3.43 18.40 5.11
N LEU A 27 -2.96 17.16 5.34
CA LEU A 27 -3.60 16.23 6.28
C LEU A 27 -3.00 16.29 7.69
N SER A 28 -1.72 16.65 7.78
CA SER A 28 -0.89 16.34 8.94
C SER A 28 -1.00 17.31 10.12
N ARG A 29 -1.39 18.57 9.88
CA ARG A 29 -1.27 19.68 10.85
C ARG A 29 0.13 19.76 11.52
N GLY A 30 1.17 19.24 10.86
CA GLY A 30 2.54 19.19 11.37
C GLY A 30 2.96 17.88 12.05
N GLY A 31 2.05 17.01 12.49
CA GLY A 31 2.38 15.85 13.33
C GLY A 31 2.90 14.60 12.60
N SER A 32 2.50 14.40 11.35
CA SER A 32 2.92 13.25 10.53
C SER A 32 4.34 13.41 10.00
N ILE A 33 4.97 12.27 9.67
CA ILE A 33 6.24 12.21 8.95
C ILE A 33 5.97 12.33 7.45
N ALA A 34 6.57 13.32 6.79
CA ALA A 34 6.63 13.36 5.35
C ALA A 34 7.73 12.40 4.86
N PRO A 35 7.40 11.38 4.05
CA PRO A 35 8.37 10.38 3.68
C PRO A 35 9.47 10.95 2.78
N SER A 36 10.71 10.53 3.04
CA SER A 36 11.88 10.86 2.24
C SER A 36 11.74 10.31 0.82
N ALA A 37 12.35 10.99 -0.16
CA ALA A 37 12.30 10.57 -1.57
C ALA A 37 12.88 9.15 -1.77
N SER A 38 13.92 8.79 -1.01
CA SER A 38 14.52 7.45 -1.04
C SER A 38 13.57 6.37 -0.51
N PHE A 39 12.84 6.66 0.59
CA PHE A 39 11.82 5.76 1.13
C PHE A 39 10.66 5.56 0.15
N VAL A 40 10.16 6.64 -0.47
CA VAL A 40 9.11 6.56 -1.50
C VAL A 40 9.57 5.73 -2.70
N LYS A 41 10.79 5.97 -3.18
CA LYS A 41 11.37 5.22 -4.30
C LYS A 41 11.49 3.73 -3.98
N ALA A 42 11.93 3.37 -2.78
CA ALA A 42 11.99 1.97 -2.35
C ALA A 42 10.62 1.32 -2.28
N CYS A 43 9.62 2.00 -1.70
CA CYS A 43 8.23 1.53 -1.71
C CYS A 43 7.71 1.30 -3.14
N GLY A 44 8.08 2.18 -4.09
CA GLY A 44 7.77 2.03 -5.50
C GLY A 44 8.42 0.79 -6.14
N ALA A 45 9.64 0.43 -5.75
CA ALA A 45 10.30 -0.79 -6.23
C ALA A 45 9.68 -2.09 -5.67
N PHE A 46 9.10 -2.02 -4.48
CA PHE A 46 8.44 -3.16 -3.84
C PHE A 46 7.06 -3.47 -4.43
N GLU A 47 6.35 -2.46 -4.94
CA GLU A 47 4.98 -2.60 -5.43
C GLU A 47 4.86 -3.60 -6.62
N PRO A 48 5.70 -3.58 -7.67
CA PRO A 48 5.65 -4.58 -8.74
C PRO A 48 5.82 -6.01 -8.25
N VAL A 49 6.70 -6.22 -7.26
CA VAL A 49 6.95 -7.54 -6.65
C VAL A 49 5.73 -8.00 -5.87
N PHE A 50 5.16 -7.11 -5.05
CA PHE A 50 3.92 -7.37 -4.33
C PHE A 50 2.79 -7.75 -5.30
N LEU A 51 2.61 -6.97 -6.38
CA LEU A 51 1.59 -7.24 -7.40
C LEU A 51 1.82 -8.59 -8.09
N ASN A 52 3.06 -8.94 -8.44
CA ASN A 52 3.38 -10.23 -9.06
C ASN A 52 2.99 -11.41 -8.16
N LEU A 53 3.26 -11.31 -6.86
CA LEU A 53 2.85 -12.32 -5.87
C LEU A 53 1.32 -12.47 -5.77
N HIS A 54 0.56 -11.41 -6.03
CA HIS A 54 -0.89 -11.37 -5.81
C HIS A 54 -1.74 -11.37 -7.10
N LYS A 55 -1.12 -11.47 -8.28
CA LYS A 55 -1.79 -11.46 -9.60
C LYS A 55 -2.49 -12.77 -9.96
N LYS A 56 -2.05 -13.93 -9.45
CA LYS A 56 -2.61 -15.23 -9.86
C LYS A 56 -3.68 -15.73 -8.87
N ARG A 57 -4.90 -15.98 -9.37
CA ARG A 57 -6.05 -16.56 -8.64
C ARG A 57 -5.73 -17.91 -7.97
N ASN A 58 -4.71 -18.62 -8.48
CA ASN A 58 -4.36 -19.99 -8.10
C ASN A 58 -3.04 -20.08 -7.31
N GLN A 59 -2.49 -18.99 -6.75
CA GLN A 59 -1.37 -19.16 -5.82
C GLN A 59 -1.86 -19.85 -4.54
N SER A 60 -1.19 -20.94 -4.16
CA SER A 60 -1.43 -21.69 -2.92
C SER A 60 -1.61 -20.75 -1.73
N ARG A 61 -2.61 -21.04 -0.87
CA ARG A 61 -2.97 -20.21 0.28
C ARG A 61 -1.78 -19.93 1.22
N SER A 62 -0.80 -20.84 1.28
CA SER A 62 0.39 -20.74 2.12
C SER A 62 1.47 -19.78 1.60
N GLY A 63 1.42 -19.35 0.33
CA GLY A 63 2.44 -18.50 -0.30
C GLY A 63 2.16 -16.99 -0.28
N ARG A 64 1.04 -16.54 0.28
CA ARG A 64 0.56 -15.16 0.15
C ARG A 64 1.16 -14.16 1.14
N PHE A 65 1.87 -14.64 2.15
CA PHE A 65 2.67 -13.82 3.07
C PHE A 65 4.18 -13.94 2.77
N LYS A 66 4.55 -14.24 1.51
CA LYS A 66 5.95 -14.15 1.12
C LYS A 66 6.39 -12.70 1.26
N THR A 67 7.36 -12.49 2.14
CA THR A 67 8.05 -11.22 2.27
C THR A 67 8.66 -10.87 0.91
N ILE A 68 8.66 -9.58 0.57
CA ILE A 68 9.29 -9.02 -0.63
C ILE A 68 10.83 -9.09 -0.60
N ASN A 69 11.42 -10.05 0.11
CA ASN A 69 12.87 -10.24 0.30
C ASN A 69 13.64 -10.54 -1.01
N GLY A 70 12.94 -10.73 -2.13
CA GLY A 70 13.54 -10.87 -3.47
C GLY A 70 13.35 -9.63 -4.35
N ALA A 71 12.86 -8.52 -3.79
CA ALA A 71 12.71 -7.27 -4.53
C ALA A 71 14.07 -6.59 -4.74
N PRO A 72 14.25 -5.82 -5.84
CA PRO A 72 15.44 -5.00 -6.01
C PRO A 72 15.67 -4.11 -4.79
N HIS A 73 16.91 -4.10 -4.29
CA HIS A 73 17.33 -3.33 -3.12
C HIS A 73 16.77 -3.79 -1.77
N SER A 74 16.05 -4.92 -1.70
CA SER A 74 15.52 -5.45 -0.43
C SER A 74 16.61 -5.80 0.58
N GLU A 75 17.82 -6.12 0.12
CA GLU A 75 19.01 -6.35 0.96
C GLU A 75 19.41 -5.13 1.81
N LYS A 76 19.00 -3.92 1.39
CA LYS A 76 19.28 -2.66 2.09
C LYS A 76 18.25 -2.34 3.18
N TRP A 77 17.19 -3.12 3.30
CA TRP A 77 16.08 -2.86 4.21
C TRP A 77 16.01 -3.91 5.31
N PRO A 78 15.81 -3.52 6.58
CA PRO A 78 15.62 -4.48 7.65
C PRO A 78 14.41 -5.38 7.37
N HIS A 79 14.55 -6.67 7.67
CA HIS A 79 13.51 -7.66 7.44
C HIS A 79 12.16 -7.28 8.08
N ASP A 80 12.19 -6.65 9.25
CA ASP A 80 10.98 -6.16 9.93
C ASP A 80 10.24 -5.09 9.13
N VAL A 81 10.95 -4.21 8.42
CA VAL A 81 10.35 -3.18 7.56
C VAL A 81 9.69 -3.83 6.34
N LEU A 82 10.37 -4.78 5.70
CA LEU A 82 9.81 -5.54 4.56
C LEU A 82 8.58 -6.35 4.96
N LYS A 83 8.60 -6.95 6.15
CA LYS A 83 7.49 -7.69 6.74
C LYS A 83 6.31 -6.75 7.04
N LEU A 84 6.57 -5.59 7.63
CA LEU A 84 5.53 -4.60 7.93
C LEU A 84 4.91 -4.04 6.65
N TYR A 85 5.72 -3.66 5.66
CA TYR A 85 5.26 -3.23 4.34
C TYR A 85 4.32 -4.26 3.72
N THR A 86 4.76 -5.53 3.67
CA THR A 86 3.99 -6.63 3.09
C THR A 86 2.65 -6.80 3.80
N LYS A 87 2.65 -6.79 5.14
CA LYS A 87 1.42 -6.88 5.96
C LYS A 87 0.47 -5.73 5.65
N THR A 88 0.94 -4.48 5.76
CA THR A 88 0.12 -3.28 5.54
C THR A 88 -0.47 -3.26 4.13
N ARG A 89 0.35 -3.58 3.11
CA ARG A 89 -0.10 -3.61 1.73
C ARG A 89 -1.15 -4.70 1.47
N THR A 90 -0.99 -5.87 2.07
CA THR A 90 -1.98 -6.96 2.05
C THR A 90 -3.30 -6.52 2.68
N PHE A 91 -3.27 -5.87 3.86
CA PHE A 91 -4.49 -5.34 4.49
C PHE A 91 -5.22 -4.33 3.59
N ILE A 92 -4.48 -3.39 2.99
CA ILE A 92 -5.06 -2.42 2.04
C ILE A 92 -5.71 -3.14 0.86
N ARG A 93 -5.04 -4.16 0.29
CA ARG A 93 -5.59 -4.96 -0.82
C ARG A 93 -6.86 -5.70 -0.42
N ILE A 94 -6.88 -6.34 0.75
CA ILE A 94 -8.06 -7.05 1.26
C ILE A 94 -9.23 -6.08 1.43
N LYS A 95 -8.99 -4.91 2.03
CA LYS A 95 -10.03 -3.87 2.17
C LYS A 95 -10.59 -3.44 0.82
N ALA A 96 -9.73 -3.20 -0.17
CA ALA A 96 -10.15 -2.85 -1.53
C ALA A 96 -10.97 -3.96 -2.21
N LEU A 97 -10.55 -5.23 -2.09
CA LEU A 97 -11.28 -6.38 -2.62
C LEU A 97 -12.66 -6.52 -1.96
N ASN A 98 -12.73 -6.40 -0.64
CA ASN A 98 -13.98 -6.48 0.10
C ASN A 98 -14.94 -5.35 -0.28
N THR A 99 -14.44 -4.12 -0.46
CA THR A 99 -15.25 -3.00 -0.96
C THR A 99 -15.81 -3.28 -2.34
N ARG A 100 -14.99 -3.79 -3.28
CA ARG A 100 -15.45 -4.17 -4.63
C ARG A 100 -16.53 -5.25 -4.58
N LEU A 101 -16.32 -6.31 -3.79
CA LEU A 101 -17.30 -7.39 -3.64
C LEU A 101 -18.64 -6.87 -3.10
N LYS A 102 -18.63 -5.97 -2.11
CA LYS A 102 -19.86 -5.34 -1.59
C LYS A 102 -20.60 -4.55 -2.67
N THR A 103 -19.87 -3.77 -3.48
CA THR A 103 -20.45 -3.02 -4.59
C THR A 103 -21.03 -3.96 -5.66
N ASP A 104 -20.33 -5.02 -6.03
CA ASP A 104 -20.79 -5.99 -7.03
C ASP A 104 -22.03 -6.76 -6.58
N VAL A 105 -22.12 -7.10 -5.30
CA VAL A 105 -23.33 -7.71 -4.73
C VAL A 105 -24.51 -6.73 -4.80
N LYS A 106 -24.31 -5.47 -4.42
CA LYS A 106 -25.35 -4.42 -4.50
C LYS A 106 -25.83 -4.19 -5.94
N LEU A 107 -24.90 -4.15 -6.90
CA LEU A 107 -25.26 -3.99 -8.32
C LEU A 107 -26.04 -5.20 -8.85
N ARG A 108 -25.68 -6.42 -8.44
CA ARG A 108 -26.42 -7.63 -8.83
C ARG A 108 -27.82 -7.66 -8.23
N SER A 109 -28.00 -7.28 -6.97
CA SER A 109 -29.32 -7.25 -6.34
C SER A 109 -30.24 -6.21 -7.01
N LEU A 110 -29.71 -5.03 -7.38
CA LEU A 110 -30.48 -4.01 -8.12
C LEU A 110 -30.88 -4.50 -9.52
N LYS A 111 -29.99 -5.19 -10.24
CA LYS A 111 -30.32 -5.80 -11.53
C LYS A 111 -31.40 -6.86 -11.42
N GLN A 112 -31.35 -7.71 -10.39
CA GLN A 112 -32.41 -8.68 -10.11
C GLN A 112 -33.74 -7.99 -9.84
N LEU A 113 -33.78 -6.96 -8.99
CA LEU A 113 -35.00 -6.18 -8.73
C LEU A 113 -35.58 -5.55 -10.00
N GLY A 114 -34.75 -4.97 -10.88
CA GLY A 114 -35.20 -4.40 -12.15
C GLY A 114 -35.75 -5.43 -13.14
N GLN A 115 -35.44 -6.73 -12.98
CA GLN A 115 -36.04 -7.81 -13.77
C GLN A 115 -37.44 -8.22 -13.28
N PHE A 116 -37.83 -7.83 -12.06
CA PHE A 116 -39.15 -8.13 -11.48
C PHE A 116 -40.14 -6.97 -11.59
N VAL A 117 -39.74 -5.82 -12.16
CA VAL A 117 -40.56 -4.60 -12.28
C VAL A 117 -41.07 -4.37 -13.71
N ASN A 118 -40.85 -5.32 -14.63
CA ASN A 118 -41.46 -5.33 -15.96
C ASN A 118 -42.45 -6.49 -16.10
#